data_AF-A0A7J3VHW3-F1
#
_entry.id   AF-A0A7J3VHW3-F1
#
_cell.length_a   1.000
_cell.length_b   1.000
_cell.length_c   1.000
_cell.angle_alpha   90.00
_cell.angle_beta   90.00
_cell.angle_gamma   90.00
#
_symmetry.space_group_name_H-M   'P 1'
#
loop_
_entity.id
_entity.type
_entity.pdbx_description
1 polymer ?
#
loop_
_entity_poly.entity_id
_entity_poly.type
_entity_poly.pdbx_seq_one_letter_code
_entity_poly.pdbx_strand_id
1 'polypeptide(L)' 'MTDSEKDHMYRRVKELYGGRLTEDQLAAIKTSLDPMIKVLEQLRSIPLLNSDEPYSVFKPYRKDRQ' A
#
# COMPACT_ATOMS: atom_id res chain seq x y z
N MET A 1 21.39 -3.05 -9.58
CA MET A 1 20.35 -4.09 -9.63
C MET A 1 19.07 -3.46 -9.15
N THR A 2 18.02 -3.41 -9.97
CA THR A 2 16.69 -2.96 -9.54
C THR A 2 16.18 -3.95 -8.51
N ASP A 3 15.93 -3.45 -7.32
CA ASP A 3 15.39 -4.22 -6.20
C ASP A 3 13.99 -4.72 -6.56
N SER A 4 13.63 -5.96 -6.19
CA SER A 4 12.26 -6.46 -6.38
C SER A 4 11.28 -5.55 -5.64
N GLU A 5 10.07 -5.32 -6.18
CA GLU A 5 9.03 -4.53 -5.52
C GLU A 5 8.76 -5.03 -4.09
N LYS A 6 8.82 -6.35 -3.90
CA LYS A 6 8.74 -6.99 -2.58
C LYS A 6 9.82 -6.53 -1.62
N ASP A 7 11.07 -6.50 -2.08
CA ASP A 7 12.22 -6.12 -1.26
C ASP A 7 12.17 -4.63 -0.93
N HIS A 8 11.71 -3.81 -1.87
CA HIS A 8 11.48 -2.39 -1.65
C HIS A 8 10.40 -2.15 -0.57
N MET A 9 9.24 -2.80 -0.67
CA MET A 9 8.16 -2.67 0.32
C MET A 9 8.58 -3.21 1.69
N TYR A 10 9.25 -4.36 1.73
CA TYR A 10 9.75 -4.94 2.97
C TYR A 10 10.76 -4.01 3.66
N ARG A 11 11.67 -3.41 2.90
CA ARG A 11 12.61 -2.40 3.42
C ARG A 11 11.89 -1.21 4.02
N ARG A 12 10.87 -0.66 3.34
CA ARG A 12 10.09 0.46 3.89
C ARG A 12 9.35 0.11 5.17
N VAL A 13 8.80 -1.10 5.29
CA VAL A 13 8.18 -1.54 6.55
C VAL A 13 9.21 -1.62 7.67
N LYS A 14 10.40 -2.18 7.40
CA LYS A 14 11.49 -2.21 8.38
C LYS A 14 11.94 -0.82 8.82
N GLU A 15 12.09 0.12 7.88
CA GLU A 15 12.53 1.49 8.18
C GLU A 15 11.50 2.26 9.02
N LEU A 16 10.21 2.07 8.78
CA LEU A 16 9.15 2.78 9.50
C LEU A 16 8.75 2.13 10.82
N TYR A 17 8.76 0.79 10.87
CA TYR A 17 8.13 0.03 11.95
C TYR A 17 9.04 -1.04 12.57
N GLY A 18 10.24 -1.28 12.03
CA GLY A 18 11.11 -2.37 12.46
C GLY A 18 11.45 -2.34 13.96
N GLY A 19 11.60 -1.16 14.56
CA GLY A 19 11.84 -1.03 16.01
C GLY A 19 10.67 -1.47 16.91
N ARG A 20 9.50 -1.74 16.33
CA ARG A 20 8.28 -2.18 17.04
C ARG A 20 7.89 -3.62 16.70
N LEU A 21 8.68 -4.31 15.89
CA LEU A 21 8.36 -5.64 15.37
C LEU A 21 9.40 -6.65 15.82
N THR A 22 8.94 -7.81 16.25
CA THR A 22 9.82 -8.95 16.51
C THR A 22 10.32 -9.54 15.18
N GLU A 23 11.37 -10.37 15.25
CA GLU A 23 11.89 -11.06 14.07
C GLU A 23 10.84 -11.96 13.41
N ASP A 24 10.02 -12.66 14.20
CA ASP A 24 8.92 -13.48 13.71
C ASP A 24 7.86 -12.65 12.99
N GLN A 25 7.51 -11.48 13.53
CA GLN A 25 6.57 -10.56 12.90
C GLN A 25 7.13 -10.00 11.58
N LEU A 26 8.42 -9.70 11.54
CA LEU A 26 9.12 -9.29 10.32
C LEU A 26 9.15 -10.41 9.27
N ALA A 27 9.36 -11.67 9.68
CA ALA A 27 9.29 -12.81 8.78
C ALA A 27 7.87 -13.01 8.23
N ALA A 28 6.85 -12.90 9.08
CA ALA A 28 5.44 -12.98 8.67
C ALA A 28 5.08 -11.89 7.66
N ILE A 29 5.54 -10.64 7.87
CA ILE A 29 5.35 -9.55 6.93
C ILE A 29 5.96 -9.90 5.57
N LYS A 30 7.20 -10.39 5.54
CA LYS A 30 7.88 -10.74 4.28
C LYS A 30 7.08 -11.78 3.48
N THR A 31 6.50 -12.78 4.15
CA THR A 31 5.64 -13.79 3.52
C THR A 31 4.31 -13.19 3.06
N SER A 32 3.72 -12.27 3.83
CA SER A 32 2.44 -11.63 3.49
C SER A 32 2.51 -10.73 2.25
N LEU A 33 3.70 -10.24 1.88
CA LEU A 33 3.89 -9.37 0.72
C LEU A 33 3.66 -10.10 -0.62
N ASP A 34 3.92 -11.40 -0.71
CA ASP A 34 3.75 -12.17 -1.96
C ASP A 34 2.31 -12.11 -2.51
N PRO A 35 1.26 -12.46 -1.73
CA PRO A 35 -0.11 -12.34 -2.21
C PRO A 35 -0.54 -10.89 -2.44
N MET A 36 -0.02 -9.93 -1.66
CA MET A 36 -0.35 -8.51 -1.85
C MET A 36 0.15 -7.97 -3.20
N ILE A 37 1.38 -8.32 -3.59
CA ILE A 37 1.95 -7.88 -4.87
C ILE A 37 1.11 -8.41 -6.05
N LYS A 38 0.67 -9.67 -5.99
CA LYS A 38 -0.22 -10.24 -7.03
C LYS A 38 -1.53 -9.45 -7.16
N VAL A 39 -2.12 -9.03 -6.03
CA VAL A 39 -3.33 -8.20 -6.04
C VAL A 39 -3.02 -6.81 -6.60
N LEU A 40 -1.88 -6.21 -6.26
CA LEU A 40 -1.46 -4.92 -6.81
C LEU A 40 -1.24 -4.98 -8.33
N GLU A 41 -0.64 -6.06 -8.84
CA GLU A 41 -0.48 -6.29 -10.28
C GLU A 41 -1.84 -6.38 -10.98
N GLN A 42 -2.80 -7.08 -10.39
CA GLN A 42 -4.18 -7.14 -10.89
C GLN A 42 -4.84 -5.75 -10.90
N LEU A 43 -4.72 -4.98 -9.82
CA LEU A 43 -5.27 -3.63 -9.75
C LEU A 43 -4.64 -2.69 -10.79
N ARG A 44 -3.33 -2.79 -11.03
CA ARG A 44 -2.62 -1.97 -12.05
C ARG A 44 -3.07 -2.27 -13.48
N SER A 45 -3.62 -3.46 -13.73
CA SER A 45 -4.13 -3.83 -15.06
C SER A 45 -5.49 -3.22 -15.38
N ILE A 46 -6.15 -2.59 -14.40
CA ILE A 46 -7.43 -1.92 -14.59
C ILE A 46 -7.17 -0.56 -15.27
N PRO A 47 -7.71 -0.32 -16.48
CA PRO A 47 -7.58 0.98 -17.12
C PRO A 47 -8.41 2.02 -16.37
N LEU A 48 -7.80 3.16 -16.05
CA LEU A 48 -8.46 4.30 -15.43
C LEU A 48 -8.37 5.51 -16.36
N LEU A 49 -9.50 6.17 -16.55
CA LEU A 49 -9.60 7.47 -17.18
C LEU A 49 -9.38 8.56 -16.12
N ASN A 50 -8.95 9.75 -16.55
CA ASN A 50 -8.83 10.89 -15.63
C ASN A 50 -10.17 11.31 -15.00
N SER A 51 -11.29 10.88 -15.58
CA SER A 51 -12.63 11.07 -15.04
C SER A 51 -13.01 10.08 -13.94
N ASP A 52 -12.21 9.03 -13.74
CA ASP A 52 -12.47 8.02 -12.71
C ASP A 52 -11.99 8.55 -11.35
N GLU A 53 -12.90 9.19 -10.63
CA GLU A 53 -12.61 9.77 -9.32
C GLU A 53 -12.52 8.69 -8.23
N PRO A 54 -11.72 8.92 -7.16
CA PRO A 54 -11.75 8.07 -5.98
C PRO A 54 -13.15 7.97 -5.38
N TYR A 55 -13.50 6.80 -4.83
CA TYR A 55 -14.80 6.55 -4.19
C TYR A 55 -15.18 7.62 -3.15
N SER A 56 -14.18 8.12 -2.41
CA SER A 56 -14.35 9.22 -1.47
C SER A 56 -13.55 10.44 -1.93
N VAL A 57 -14.25 11.41 -2.48
CA VAL A 57 -13.69 12.72 -2.81
C VAL A 57 -13.63 13.58 -1.53
N PHE A 58 -12.52 14.29 -1.34
CA PHE A 58 -12.39 15.23 -0.24
C PHE A 58 -13.49 16.30 -0.31
N LYS A 59 -14.27 16.41 0.77
CA LYS A 59 -15.27 17.46 0.93
C LYS A 59 -14.84 18.38 2.07
N PRO A 60 -14.47 19.64 1.80
CA PRO A 60 -14.13 20.56 2.86
C PRO A 60 -15.34 20.75 3.78
N TYR A 61 -15.08 20.83 5.07
CA TYR A 61 -16.12 21.12 6.05
C TYR A 61 -16.74 22.50 5.78
N ARG A 62 -18.07 22.56 5.78
CA ARG A 62 -18.85 23.78 5.57
C ARG A 62 -19.97 23.83 6.60
N LYS A 63 -19.94 24.84 7.47
CA LYS A 63 -20.86 25.02 8.61
C LYS A 63 -22.32 25.22 8.16
N ASP A 64 -22.53 25.67 6.93
CA ASP A 64 -23.81 25.99 6.30
C ASP A 64 -24.51 24.80 5.61
N ARG A 65 -23.92 23.59 5.64
CA ARG A 65 -24.42 22.41 4.92
C ARG A 65 -24.83 21.25 5.84
N GLN A 66 -25.14 21.55 7.10
CA GLN A 66 -25.58 20.60 8.12
C GLN A 66 -27.03 20.86 8.52
#